data_AF-A0A7C3XGV2-F1
#
_entry.id   AF-A0A7C3XGV2-F1
#
_cell.length_a   1.000
_cell.length_b   1.000
_cell.length_c   1.000
_cell.angle_alpha   90.00
_cell.angle_beta   90.00
_cell.angle_gamma   90.00
#
_symmetry.space_group_name_H-M   'P 1'
#
loop_
_entity.id
_entity.type
_entity.pdbx_description
1 polymer ?
#
loop_
_entity_poly.entity_id
_entity_poly.type
_entity_poly.pdbx_seq_one_letter_code
_entity_poly.pdbx_strand_id
1 'polypeptide(L)'
;MISDFIQQYESYLQKIDEKCAEVYKNLPDIPCFPKCTGDAACCKQIFPLTFLEAYYLSIGFKRLNRETRRKLIKSAQKNKDKLVKNFTASGLKQIYANTDYETHNAAQQSITKFLYEQKMYCPFLSDELCEVYPFRNFACRLHGLAYDYNTKEILGCNRHGKIFRNADNFMSRAVRHDFLNKEKIHLEGEMIASFANNILYRQIRYLTHPFMPILKDFETFNWIEFFTQTIPPQEIIPGTYSLVFDYNN
;
A
#
# COMPACT_ATOMS: atom_id res chain seq x y z
N MET A 1 1.86 22.28 1.67
CA MET A 1 0.71 21.44 2.09
C MET A 1 0.92 19.99 1.65
N ILE A 2 0.72 19.61 0.38
CA ILE A 2 0.99 18.22 -0.07
C ILE A 2 2.47 17.84 0.13
N SER A 3 3.39 18.75 -0.20
CA SER A 3 4.83 18.63 0.06
C SER A 3 5.15 18.18 1.49
N ASP A 4 4.39 18.69 2.46
CA ASP A 4 4.67 18.53 3.89
C ASP A 4 4.21 17.15 4.36
N PHE A 5 3.09 16.64 3.81
CA PHE A 5 2.65 15.26 4.00
C PHE A 5 3.65 14.27 3.39
N ILE A 6 4.15 14.56 2.18
CA ILE A 6 5.14 13.71 1.52
C ILE A 6 6.47 13.69 2.29
N GLN A 7 6.98 14.85 2.74
CA GLN A 7 8.20 14.91 3.56
C GLN A 7 8.07 14.15 4.88
N GLN A 8 6.92 14.28 5.57
CA GLN A 8 6.66 13.50 6.78
C GLN A 8 6.62 12.00 6.47
N TYR A 9 5.99 11.60 5.38
CA TYR A 9 5.96 10.21 4.95
C TYR A 9 7.36 9.68 4.63
N GLU A 10 8.17 10.44 3.89
CA GLU A 10 9.57 10.11 3.61
C GLU A 10 10.38 9.93 4.91
N SER A 11 10.14 10.76 5.93
CA SER A 11 10.78 10.60 7.24
C SER A 11 10.38 9.28 7.93
N TYR A 12 9.14 8.82 7.77
CA TYR A 12 8.70 7.52 8.29
C TYR A 12 9.34 6.37 7.51
N LEU A 13 9.40 6.49 6.18
CA LEU A 13 10.06 5.53 5.31
C LEU A 13 11.55 5.38 5.65
N GLN A 14 12.23 6.49 5.94
CA GLN A 14 13.63 6.47 6.38
C GLN A 14 13.80 5.68 7.68
N LYS A 15 12.98 5.93 8.70
CA LYS A 15 13.03 5.18 9.97
C LYS A 15 12.79 3.68 9.77
N ILE A 16 11.93 3.31 8.81
CA ILE A 16 11.72 1.91 8.45
C ILE A 16 12.95 1.34 7.77
N ASP A 17 13.53 2.05 6.80
CA ASP A 17 14.74 1.60 6.10
C ASP A 17 15.92 1.43 7.08
N GLU A 18 16.05 2.31 8.08
CA GLU A 18 17.02 2.18 9.18
C GLU A 18 16.78 0.91 10.00
N LYS A 19 15.53 0.61 10.38
CA LYS A 19 15.18 -0.63 11.08
C LYS A 19 15.43 -1.87 10.24
N CYS A 20 15.09 -1.85 8.96
CA CYS A 20 15.39 -2.92 8.02
C CYS A 20 16.91 -3.15 7.90
N ALA A 21 17.70 -2.07 7.86
CA ALA A 21 19.17 -2.16 7.83
C ALA A 21 19.74 -2.80 9.11
N GLU A 22 19.17 -2.51 10.29
CA GLU A 22 19.51 -3.21 11.53
C GLU A 22 19.22 -4.71 11.44
N VAL A 23 18.08 -5.11 10.85
CA VAL A 23 17.77 -6.53 10.64
C VAL A 23 18.82 -7.20 9.77
N TYR A 24 19.17 -6.60 8.63
CA TYR A 24 20.18 -7.15 7.71
C TYR A 24 21.57 -7.28 8.36
N LYS A 25 21.98 -6.29 9.15
CA LYS A 25 23.26 -6.33 9.87
C LYS A 25 23.32 -7.48 10.88
N ASN A 26 22.19 -7.77 11.54
CA ASN A 26 22.12 -8.74 12.63
C ASN A 26 21.68 -10.14 12.18
N LEU A 27 21.27 -10.30 10.92
CA LEU A 27 20.81 -11.55 10.31
C LEU A 27 21.34 -11.68 8.87
N PRO A 28 22.63 -12.04 8.70
CA PRO A 28 23.28 -12.09 7.39
C PRO A 28 22.71 -13.18 6.47
N ASP A 29 22.00 -14.18 7.02
CA ASP A 29 21.40 -15.29 6.28
C ASP A 29 20.02 -14.94 5.67
N ILE A 30 19.58 -13.68 5.73
CA ILE A 30 18.34 -13.24 5.08
C ILE A 30 18.56 -13.18 3.56
N PRO A 31 17.79 -13.93 2.75
CA PRO A 31 17.92 -13.98 1.29
C PRO A 31 17.12 -12.88 0.58
N CYS A 32 16.51 -11.98 1.35
CA CYS A 32 15.95 -10.74 0.83
C CYS A 32 17.11 -9.77 0.60
N PHE A 33 17.41 -9.43 -0.65
CA PHE A 33 18.43 -8.43 -0.94
C PHE A 33 17.91 -7.00 -0.70
N PRO A 34 18.80 -6.02 -0.46
CA PRO A 34 18.44 -4.59 -0.38
C PRO A 34 17.88 -3.99 -1.67
N LYS A 35 17.76 -4.78 -2.75
CA LYS A 35 17.09 -4.45 -4.01
C LYS A 35 16.40 -5.71 -4.52
N CYS A 36 15.24 -5.55 -5.18
CA CYS A 36 14.66 -6.66 -5.95
C CYS A 36 15.69 -7.09 -7.00
N THR A 37 16.14 -8.34 -6.97
CA THR A 37 16.98 -8.96 -8.02
C THR A 37 16.10 -9.92 -8.83
N GLY A 38 16.44 -10.20 -10.09
CA GLY A 38 15.64 -11.05 -10.96
C GLY A 38 15.32 -12.43 -10.34
N ASP A 39 16.33 -13.04 -9.71
CA ASP A 39 16.19 -14.34 -9.03
C ASP A 39 15.38 -14.28 -7.72
N ALA A 40 15.02 -13.09 -7.24
CA ALA A 40 14.37 -12.85 -5.95
C ALA A 40 13.15 -11.92 -6.05
N ALA A 41 12.47 -11.85 -7.20
CA ALA A 41 11.24 -11.08 -7.36
C ALA A 41 10.12 -11.62 -6.45
N CYS A 42 10.06 -11.14 -5.21
CA CYS A 42 8.97 -11.40 -4.25
C CYS A 42 7.68 -10.64 -4.62
N CYS A 43 7.76 -9.68 -5.55
CA CYS A 43 6.67 -8.85 -6.04
C CYS A 43 5.70 -9.59 -6.99
N LYS A 44 5.35 -10.85 -6.66
CA LYS A 44 4.39 -11.67 -7.41
C LYS A 44 2.94 -11.56 -6.92
N GLN A 45 2.66 -10.50 -6.14
CA GLN A 45 1.38 -10.27 -5.48
C GLN A 45 1.11 -8.77 -5.43
N ILE A 46 -0.16 -8.39 -5.58
CA ILE A 46 -0.63 -7.02 -5.40
C ILE A 46 -1.34 -6.89 -4.05
N PHE A 47 -1.17 -5.77 -3.35
CA PHE A 47 -1.81 -5.44 -2.08
C PHE A 47 -2.47 -4.07 -2.20
N PRO A 48 -3.42 -3.72 -1.33
CA PRO A 48 -4.02 -2.40 -1.36
C PRO A 48 -2.99 -1.33 -0.98
N LEU A 49 -3.01 -0.22 -1.69
CA LEU A 49 -2.29 1.00 -1.36
C LEU A 49 -3.24 1.95 -0.65
N THR A 50 -2.73 2.66 0.34
CA THR A 50 -3.49 3.75 0.95
C THR A 50 -3.38 5.04 0.14
N PHE A 51 -4.14 6.09 0.45
CA PHE A 51 -4.15 7.32 -0.37
C PHE A 51 -2.76 7.95 -0.47
N LEU A 52 -2.12 8.12 0.68
CA LEU A 52 -0.76 8.64 0.80
C LEU A 52 0.26 7.80 0.02
N GLU A 53 0.15 6.48 0.09
CA GLU A 53 1.04 5.54 -0.60
C GLU A 53 0.86 5.60 -2.12
N ALA A 54 -0.39 5.63 -2.58
CA ALA A 54 -0.72 5.74 -3.99
C ALA A 54 -0.23 7.07 -4.56
N TYR A 55 -0.42 8.17 -3.83
CA TYR A 55 0.11 9.48 -4.20
C TYR A 55 1.64 9.45 -4.31
N TYR A 56 2.33 8.93 -3.29
CA TYR A 56 3.80 8.86 -3.26
C TYR A 56 4.38 8.02 -4.41
N LEU A 57 3.77 6.86 -4.71
CA LEU A 57 4.14 6.05 -5.86
C LEU A 57 3.92 6.77 -7.19
N SER A 58 2.87 7.59 -7.30
CA SER A 58 2.60 8.38 -8.52
C SER A 58 3.72 9.39 -8.80
N ILE A 59 4.31 10.01 -7.76
CA ILE A 59 5.47 10.89 -7.88
C ILE A 59 6.65 10.10 -8.48
N GLY A 60 6.93 8.92 -7.94
CA GLY A 60 7.98 8.03 -8.46
C GLY A 60 7.76 7.64 -9.91
N PHE A 61 6.53 7.29 -10.28
CA PHE A 61 6.14 6.96 -11.64
C PHE A 61 6.38 8.13 -12.62
N LYS A 62 6.01 9.37 -12.24
CA LYS A 62 6.19 10.56 -13.09
C LYS A 62 7.66 10.87 -13.38
N ARG A 63 8.58 10.49 -12.48
CA ARG A 63 10.04 10.67 -12.65
C ARG A 63 10.67 9.69 -13.64
N LEU A 64 9.96 8.63 -14.04
CA LEU A 64 10.48 7.66 -15.00
C LEU A 64 10.56 8.25 -16.42
N ASN A 65 11.49 7.74 -17.21
CA ASN A 65 11.60 8.10 -18.63
C ASN A 65 10.32 7.71 -19.39
N ARG A 66 10.11 8.33 -20.56
CA ARG A 66 8.89 8.13 -21.36
C ARG A 66 8.69 6.68 -21.80
N GLU A 67 9.77 5.96 -22.14
CA GLU A 67 9.69 4.59 -22.61
C GLU A 67 9.22 3.65 -21.50
N THR A 68 9.85 3.69 -20.33
CA THR A 68 9.47 2.92 -19.15
C THR A 68 8.02 3.22 -18.77
N ARG A 69 7.61 4.49 -18.70
CA ARG A 69 6.21 4.85 -18.39
C ARG A 69 5.22 4.22 -19.36
N ARG A 70 5.49 4.24 -20.66
CA ARG A 70 4.61 3.62 -21.67
C ARG A 70 4.49 2.11 -21.48
N LYS A 71 5.59 1.42 -21.16
CA LYS A 71 5.58 -0.03 -20.86
C LYS A 71 4.70 -0.32 -19.64
N LEU A 72 4.88 0.40 -18.54
CA LEU A 72 4.12 0.20 -17.31
C LEU A 72 2.63 0.55 -17.48
N ILE A 73 2.30 1.64 -18.18
CA ILE A 73 0.89 2.01 -18.48
C ILE A 73 0.19 0.88 -19.24
N LYS A 74 0.81 0.36 -20.30
CA LYS A 74 0.23 -0.73 -21.11
C LYS A 74 -0.01 -1.99 -20.26
N SER A 75 0.94 -2.34 -19.39
CA SER A 75 0.79 -3.47 -18.47
C SER A 75 -0.31 -3.24 -17.44
N ALA A 76 -0.36 -2.04 -16.85
CA ALA A 76 -1.34 -1.65 -15.84
C ALA A 76 -2.77 -1.66 -16.41
N GLN A 77 -2.99 -1.11 -17.61
CA GLN A 77 -4.30 -1.11 -18.29
C GLN A 77 -4.82 -2.55 -18.48
N LYS A 78 -3.98 -3.43 -19.04
CA LYS A 78 -4.35 -4.83 -19.29
C LYS A 78 -4.78 -5.57 -18.01
N ASN A 79 -4.08 -5.35 -16.90
CA ASN A 79 -4.36 -6.04 -15.65
C ASN A 79 -5.53 -5.39 -14.88
N LYS A 80 -5.72 -4.08 -15.00
CA LYS A 80 -6.83 -3.35 -14.37
C LYS A 80 -8.18 -3.88 -14.85
N ASP A 81 -8.38 -4.06 -16.16
CA ASP A 81 -9.68 -4.51 -16.69
C ASP A 81 -10.07 -5.88 -16.15
N LYS A 82 -9.08 -6.78 -16.00
CA LYS A 82 -9.27 -8.07 -15.33
C LYS A 82 -9.63 -7.90 -13.85
N LEU A 83 -8.96 -6.99 -13.14
CA LEU A 83 -9.21 -6.73 -11.72
C LEU A 83 -10.62 -6.19 -11.49
N VAL A 84 -11.05 -5.19 -12.27
CA VAL A 84 -12.38 -4.58 -12.19
C VAL A 84 -13.46 -5.64 -12.38
N LYS A 85 -13.34 -6.45 -13.45
CA LYS A 85 -14.26 -7.56 -13.71
C LYS A 85 -14.35 -8.53 -12.52
N ASN A 86 -13.21 -8.91 -11.96
CA ASN A 86 -13.16 -9.81 -10.82
C ASN A 86 -13.75 -9.19 -9.54
N PHE A 87 -13.54 -7.88 -9.33
CA PHE A 87 -14.10 -7.17 -8.18
C PHE A 87 -15.62 -7.11 -8.27
N THR A 88 -16.18 -6.76 -9.44
CA THR A 88 -17.64 -6.77 -9.67
C THR A 88 -18.25 -8.15 -9.40
N ALA A 89 -17.54 -9.23 -9.73
CA ALA A 89 -17.99 -10.60 -9.47
C ALA A 89 -17.77 -11.09 -8.02
N SER A 90 -17.01 -10.35 -7.20
CA SER A 90 -16.62 -10.79 -5.85
C SER A 90 -17.71 -10.58 -4.79
N GLY A 91 -18.68 -9.69 -5.06
CA GLY A 91 -19.69 -9.27 -4.07
C GLY A 91 -19.16 -8.32 -2.99
N LEU A 92 -17.89 -7.93 -3.03
CA LEU A 92 -17.34 -6.91 -2.14
C LEU A 92 -17.93 -5.54 -2.44
N LYS A 93 -18.08 -4.72 -1.40
CA LYS A 93 -18.57 -3.35 -1.55
C LYS A 93 -17.42 -2.40 -1.81
N GLN A 94 -17.68 -1.37 -2.60
CA GLN A 94 -16.74 -0.27 -2.80
C GLN A 94 -16.63 0.60 -1.54
N ILE A 95 -17.74 0.79 -0.84
CA ILE A 95 -17.87 1.73 0.27
C ILE A 95 -18.47 1.00 1.47
N TYR A 96 -17.81 1.16 2.62
CA TYR A 96 -18.28 0.76 3.93
C TYR A 96 -18.32 2.02 4.79
N ALA A 97 -19.47 2.69 4.85
CA ALA A 97 -19.60 3.99 5.52
C ALA A 97 -20.05 3.83 6.98
N ASN A 98 -19.49 4.67 7.85
CA ASN A 98 -19.87 4.83 9.25
C ASN A 98 -19.97 3.54 10.06
N THR A 99 -19.00 2.65 9.90
CA THR A 99 -18.94 1.37 10.59
C THR A 99 -18.24 1.48 11.94
N ASP A 100 -18.42 0.49 12.80
CA ASP A 100 -17.53 0.23 13.93
C ASP A 100 -16.13 -0.22 13.46
N TYR A 101 -15.21 -0.35 14.42
CA TYR A 101 -13.82 -0.72 14.17
C TYR A 101 -13.68 -2.17 13.67
N GLU A 102 -14.44 -3.12 14.23
CA GLU A 102 -14.38 -4.52 13.82
C GLU A 102 -14.79 -4.69 12.35
N THR A 103 -15.92 -4.11 11.97
CA THR A 103 -16.47 -4.13 10.61
C THR A 103 -15.53 -3.44 9.63
N HIS A 104 -14.95 -2.30 10.02
CA HIS A 104 -13.96 -1.59 9.21
C HIS A 104 -12.75 -2.47 8.88
N ASN A 105 -12.17 -3.12 9.90
CA ASN A 105 -11.02 -3.99 9.71
C ASN A 105 -11.37 -5.23 8.90
N ALA A 106 -12.54 -5.83 9.13
CA ALA A 106 -13.01 -6.98 8.34
C ALA A 106 -13.16 -6.63 6.85
N ALA A 107 -13.66 -5.42 6.54
CA ALA A 107 -13.74 -4.92 5.17
C ALA A 107 -12.35 -4.75 4.54
N GLN A 108 -11.41 -4.12 5.25
CA GLN A 108 -10.02 -3.96 4.78
C GLN A 108 -9.34 -5.31 4.54
N GLN A 109 -9.51 -6.28 5.44
CA GLN A 109 -8.97 -7.64 5.27
C GLN A 109 -9.58 -8.35 4.06
N SER A 110 -10.88 -8.19 3.84
CA SER A 110 -11.58 -8.77 2.68
C SER A 110 -11.05 -8.22 1.36
N ILE A 111 -10.83 -6.90 1.28
CA ILE A 111 -10.20 -6.25 0.11
C ILE A 111 -8.76 -6.72 -0.08
N THR A 112 -7.99 -6.83 0.99
CA THR A 112 -6.60 -7.31 0.95
C THR A 112 -6.54 -8.73 0.41
N LYS A 113 -7.40 -9.61 0.94
CA LYS A 113 -7.52 -11.01 0.48
C LYS A 113 -7.95 -11.08 -0.99
N PHE A 114 -8.93 -10.28 -1.40
CA PHE A 114 -9.34 -10.20 -2.80
C PHE A 114 -8.17 -9.85 -3.72
N LEU A 115 -7.38 -8.83 -3.37
CA LEU A 115 -6.21 -8.42 -4.17
C LEU A 115 -5.14 -9.52 -4.23
N TYR A 116 -4.93 -10.23 -3.12
CA TYR A 116 -4.00 -11.37 -3.05
C TYR A 116 -4.39 -12.52 -3.98
N GLU A 117 -5.69 -12.83 -4.05
CA GLU A 117 -6.23 -13.90 -4.88
C GLU A 117 -6.13 -13.63 -6.38
N GLN A 118 -5.89 -12.38 -6.79
CA GLN A 118 -5.75 -12.03 -8.22
C GLN A 118 -4.50 -12.64 -8.86
N LYS A 119 -3.50 -13.01 -8.05
CA LYS A 119 -2.21 -13.58 -8.51
C LYS A 119 -1.57 -12.74 -9.62
N MET A 120 -1.69 -11.42 -9.50
CA MET A 120 -1.11 -10.45 -10.43
C MET A 120 0.26 -9.99 -9.94
N TYR A 121 1.15 -9.69 -10.88
CA TYR A 121 2.44 -9.10 -10.58
C TYR A 121 2.31 -7.60 -10.33
N CYS A 122 3.25 -7.06 -9.55
CA CYS A 122 3.34 -5.62 -9.31
C CYS A 122 3.50 -4.88 -10.65
N PRO A 123 2.71 -3.84 -10.92
CA PRO A 123 2.74 -3.15 -12.21
C PRO A 123 3.95 -2.24 -12.41
N PHE A 124 4.79 -2.07 -11.38
CA PHE A 124 6.04 -1.33 -11.45
C PHE A 124 7.25 -2.22 -11.79
N LEU A 125 7.03 -3.51 -12.05
CA LEU A 125 8.10 -4.41 -12.47
C LEU A 125 8.39 -4.28 -13.97
N SER A 126 9.65 -4.09 -14.30
CA SER A 126 10.22 -4.24 -15.64
C SER A 126 11.52 -5.03 -15.52
N ASP A 127 11.71 -6.04 -16.36
CA ASP A 127 12.87 -6.94 -16.31
C ASP A 127 13.15 -7.47 -14.89
N GLU A 128 12.07 -7.81 -14.18
CA GLU A 128 12.08 -8.31 -12.78
C GLU A 128 12.60 -7.32 -11.73
N LEU A 129 12.83 -6.06 -12.12
CA LEU A 129 13.25 -4.97 -11.25
C LEU A 129 12.12 -3.98 -11.02
N CYS A 130 12.04 -3.44 -9.80
CA CYS A 130 11.07 -2.39 -9.48
C CYS A 130 11.57 -1.04 -10.00
N GLU A 131 10.87 -0.48 -10.99
CA GLU A 131 11.19 0.80 -11.62
C GLU A 131 11.09 1.98 -10.63
N VAL A 132 10.26 1.85 -9.60
CA VAL A 132 10.04 2.89 -8.58
C VAL A 132 10.61 2.49 -7.22
N TYR A 133 11.68 1.71 -7.17
CA TYR A 133 12.24 1.15 -5.93
C TYR A 133 12.47 2.16 -4.79
N PRO A 134 12.97 3.40 -5.03
CA PRO A 134 13.09 4.42 -3.97
C PRO A 134 11.73 4.89 -3.42
N PHE A 135 10.70 4.87 -4.28
CA PHE A 135 9.33 5.28 -3.98
C PHE A 135 8.43 4.12 -3.55
N ARG A 136 9.00 2.93 -3.29
CA ARG A 136 8.21 1.77 -2.81
C ARG A 136 7.37 2.19 -1.59
N ASN A 137 6.24 1.55 -1.33
CA ASN A 137 5.42 1.92 -0.19
C ASN A 137 5.94 1.28 1.11
N PHE A 138 5.24 1.53 2.20
CA PHE A 138 5.52 1.00 3.53
C PHE A 138 5.57 -0.54 3.54
N ALA A 139 4.54 -1.20 2.98
CA ALA A 139 4.47 -2.66 2.95
C ALA A 139 5.62 -3.30 2.15
N CYS A 140 6.00 -2.69 1.02
CA CYS A 140 7.15 -3.15 0.24
C CYS A 140 8.49 -3.06 1.00
N ARG A 141 8.68 -2.08 1.89
CA ARG A 141 9.90 -1.97 2.72
C ARG A 141 10.00 -3.08 3.75
N LEU A 142 8.88 -3.39 4.39
CA LEU A 142 8.79 -4.39 5.45
C LEU A 142 8.74 -5.83 4.93
N HIS A 143 8.55 -6.01 3.63
CA HIS A 143 8.32 -7.30 3.01
C HIS A 143 9.45 -8.29 3.31
N GLY A 144 9.13 -9.38 4.02
CA GLY A 144 10.08 -10.41 4.45
C GLY A 144 11.01 -10.02 5.60
N LEU A 145 10.84 -8.83 6.17
CA LEU A 145 11.62 -8.31 7.30
C LEU A 145 10.75 -8.00 8.53
N ALA A 146 9.44 -7.91 8.36
CA ALA A 146 8.51 -7.69 9.45
C ALA A 146 7.83 -8.97 9.94
N TYR A 147 7.59 -9.01 11.24
CA TYR A 147 6.87 -10.08 11.94
C TYR A 147 5.61 -9.53 12.60
N ASP A 148 4.49 -10.20 12.36
CA ASP A 148 3.23 -9.94 13.06
C ASP A 148 3.11 -10.87 14.26
N TYR A 149 3.20 -10.29 15.46
CA TYR A 149 3.10 -11.04 16.72
C TYR A 149 1.69 -11.55 17.01
N ASN A 150 0.66 -10.97 16.38
CA ASN A 150 -0.72 -11.40 16.57
C ASN A 150 -1.01 -12.67 15.77
N THR A 151 -0.65 -12.68 14.48
CA THR A 151 -0.86 -13.84 13.60
C THR A 151 0.29 -14.84 13.67
N LYS A 152 1.44 -14.44 14.24
CA LYS A 152 2.69 -15.21 14.27
C LYS A 152 3.25 -15.48 12.88
N GLU A 153 3.12 -14.52 11.98
CA GLU A 153 3.51 -14.66 10.57
C GLU A 153 4.56 -13.62 10.16
N ILE A 154 5.35 -13.98 9.15
CA ILE A 154 6.29 -13.06 8.50
C ILE A 154 5.57 -12.41 7.34
N LEU A 155 5.52 -11.08 7.34
CA LEU A 155 4.75 -10.35 6.34
C LEU A 155 5.35 -10.45 4.94
N GLY A 156 4.50 -10.82 3.98
CA GLY A 156 4.78 -10.76 2.54
C GLY A 156 5.61 -11.92 1.98
N CYS A 157 6.33 -12.69 2.79
CA CYS A 157 7.30 -13.65 2.27
C CYS A 157 6.76 -15.08 2.13
N ASN A 158 6.44 -15.50 0.90
CA ASN A 158 6.07 -16.89 0.58
C ASN A 158 7.23 -17.91 0.75
N ARG A 159 8.46 -17.43 0.98
CA ARG A 159 9.64 -18.27 1.21
C ARG A 159 9.94 -18.47 2.69
N HIS A 160 9.13 -17.97 3.62
CA HIS A 160 9.44 -17.95 5.06
C HIS A 160 10.00 -19.29 5.60
N GLY A 161 9.40 -20.44 5.27
CA GLY A 161 9.84 -21.76 5.74
C GLY A 161 11.20 -22.22 5.19
N LYS A 162 11.68 -21.63 4.10
CA LYS A 162 13.02 -21.89 3.53
C LYS A 162 14.08 -20.90 4.02
N ILE A 163 13.63 -19.72 4.45
CA ILE A 163 14.49 -18.60 4.82
C ILE A 163 14.88 -18.67 6.29
N PHE A 164 13.92 -18.96 7.17
CA PHE A 164 14.13 -18.85 8.60
C PHE A 164 14.29 -20.26 9.19
N ARG A 165 15.50 -20.81 9.07
CA ARG A 165 15.86 -22.08 9.73
C ARG A 165 15.82 -21.97 11.27
N ASN A 166 15.93 -20.75 11.79
CA ASN A 166 15.78 -20.41 13.20
C ASN A 166 14.78 -19.25 13.36
N ALA A 167 13.50 -19.61 13.50
CA ALA A 167 12.39 -18.66 13.59
C ALA A 167 12.53 -17.71 14.80
N ASP A 168 12.96 -18.23 15.96
CA ASP A 168 13.11 -17.44 17.19
C ASP A 168 14.19 -16.35 17.05
N ASN A 169 15.29 -16.67 16.37
CA ASN A 169 16.36 -15.72 16.08
C ASN A 169 15.88 -14.60 15.14
N PHE A 170 15.01 -14.91 14.18
CA PHE A 170 14.38 -13.91 13.32
C PHE A 170 13.37 -13.06 14.10
N MET A 171 12.44 -13.68 14.83
CA MET A 171 11.37 -13.00 15.56
C MET A 171 11.89 -11.96 16.56
N SER A 172 13.03 -12.21 17.19
CA SER A 172 13.67 -11.29 18.14
C SER A 172 14.30 -10.06 17.48
N ARG A 173 14.49 -10.07 16.16
CA ARG A 173 15.20 -9.03 15.40
C ARG A 173 14.38 -8.44 14.25
N ALA A 174 13.26 -9.07 13.90
CA ALA A 174 12.36 -8.61 12.86
C ALA A 174 11.77 -7.23 13.23
N VAL A 175 11.43 -6.45 12.20
CA VAL A 175 10.67 -5.23 12.42
C VAL A 175 9.26 -5.63 12.88
N ARG A 176 8.70 -4.94 13.88
CA ARG A 176 7.30 -5.17 14.23
C ARG A 176 6.40 -4.77 13.05
N HIS A 177 5.42 -5.60 12.72
CA HIS A 177 4.48 -5.32 11.63
C HIS A 177 3.79 -3.96 11.74
N ASP A 178 3.52 -3.53 12.98
CA ASP A 178 2.79 -2.31 13.31
C ASP A 178 3.71 -1.10 13.56
N PHE A 179 5.02 -1.23 13.36
CA PHE A 179 5.98 -0.15 13.56
C PHE A 179 5.67 1.05 12.66
N LEU A 180 5.30 2.20 13.24
CA LEU A 180 4.84 3.41 12.55
C LEU A 180 3.50 3.30 11.81
N ASN A 181 2.74 2.21 11.99
CA ASN A 181 1.47 2.04 11.27
C ASN A 181 0.41 3.06 11.75
N LYS A 182 0.36 3.38 13.05
CA LYS A 182 -0.58 4.37 13.59
C LYS A 182 -0.28 5.78 13.08
N GLU A 183 1.00 6.14 13.03
CA GLU A 183 1.51 7.41 12.54
C GLU A 183 1.20 7.58 11.05
N LYS A 184 1.40 6.53 10.25
CA LYS A 184 1.01 6.50 8.84
C LYS A 184 -0.50 6.69 8.66
N ILE A 185 -1.30 5.95 9.42
CA ILE A 185 -2.76 6.03 9.39
C ILE A 185 -3.25 7.45 9.75
N HIS A 186 -2.65 8.08 10.76
CA HIS A 186 -2.96 9.44 11.13
C HIS A 186 -2.59 10.44 10.03
N LEU A 187 -1.36 10.35 9.50
CA LEU A 187 -0.87 11.22 8.43
C LEU A 187 -1.75 11.14 7.18
N GLU A 188 -2.19 9.94 6.82
CA GLU A 188 -3.12 9.74 5.72
C GLU A 188 -4.48 10.39 5.98
N GLY A 189 -5.04 10.22 7.18
CA GLY A 189 -6.29 10.87 7.56
C GLY A 189 -6.19 12.39 7.48
N GLU A 190 -5.10 12.98 7.96
CA GLU A 190 -4.84 14.42 7.82
C GLU A 190 -4.75 14.84 6.36
N MET A 191 -4.08 14.05 5.53
CA MET A 191 -3.93 14.34 4.10
C MET A 191 -5.31 14.36 3.42
N ILE A 192 -6.14 13.34 3.64
CA ILE A 192 -7.49 13.27 3.05
C ILE A 192 -8.36 14.43 3.56
N ALA A 193 -8.34 14.72 4.87
CA ALA A 193 -9.08 15.84 5.45
C ALA A 193 -8.65 17.19 4.88
N SER A 194 -7.35 17.36 4.64
CA SER A 194 -6.78 18.55 4.01
C SER A 194 -7.21 18.69 2.55
N PHE A 195 -7.26 17.59 1.79
CA PHE A 195 -7.78 17.61 0.42
C PHE A 195 -9.26 17.96 0.42
N ALA A 196 -10.09 17.28 1.22
CA ALA A 196 -11.53 17.51 1.28
C ALA A 196 -11.93 18.85 1.94
N ASN A 197 -10.97 19.58 2.50
CA ASN A 197 -11.18 20.79 3.30
C ASN A 197 -12.24 20.59 4.42
N ASN A 198 -12.21 19.41 5.05
CA ASN A 198 -13.17 19.05 6.10
C ASN A 198 -12.56 17.99 7.04
N ILE A 199 -12.49 18.35 8.32
CA ILE A 199 -11.86 17.54 9.37
C ILE A 199 -12.49 16.15 9.57
N LEU A 200 -13.78 16.01 9.26
CA LEU A 200 -14.49 14.73 9.41
C LEU A 200 -13.93 13.67 8.46
N TYR A 201 -13.31 14.05 7.34
CA TYR A 201 -12.71 13.11 6.40
C TYR A 201 -11.49 12.38 6.95
N ARG A 202 -10.94 12.81 8.10
CA ARG A 202 -9.84 12.13 8.80
C ARG A 202 -10.18 10.68 9.18
N GLN A 203 -11.46 10.39 9.39
CA GLN A 203 -11.94 9.06 9.76
C GLN A 203 -12.17 8.13 8.55
N ILE A 204 -11.98 8.64 7.33
CA ILE A 204 -12.06 7.86 6.10
C ILE A 204 -10.71 7.19 5.85
N ARG A 205 -10.75 5.90 5.50
CA ARG A 205 -9.63 5.16 4.91
C ARG A 205 -9.90 4.98 3.44
N TYR A 206 -8.93 5.36 2.64
CA TYR A 206 -8.95 5.12 1.21
C TYR A 206 -7.98 3.99 0.91
N LEU A 207 -8.44 3.00 0.15
CA LEU A 207 -7.62 1.94 -0.40
C LEU A 207 -7.77 1.94 -1.91
N THR A 208 -6.70 1.62 -2.63
CA THR A 208 -6.75 1.37 -4.07
C THR A 208 -5.79 0.24 -4.44
N HIS A 209 -5.83 -0.19 -5.70
CA HIS A 209 -4.91 -1.20 -6.22
C HIS A 209 -3.61 -0.58 -6.78
N PRO A 210 -2.50 -1.33 -6.88
CA PRO A 210 -1.21 -0.80 -7.35
C PRO A 210 -1.18 -0.25 -8.79
N PHE A 211 -2.19 -0.51 -9.62
CA PHE A 211 -2.30 0.09 -10.96
C PHE A 211 -2.70 1.58 -10.90
N MET A 212 -3.32 2.04 -9.82
CA MET A 212 -3.93 3.37 -9.74
C MET A 212 -2.90 4.51 -9.87
N PRO A 213 -1.73 4.47 -9.20
CA PRO A 213 -0.72 5.53 -9.34
C PRO A 213 -0.10 5.65 -10.74
N ILE A 214 -0.31 4.65 -11.62
CA ILE A 214 0.14 4.65 -13.01
C ILE A 214 -0.95 5.23 -13.92
N LEU A 215 -2.22 4.95 -13.61
CA LEU A 215 -3.36 5.20 -14.50
C LEU A 215 -4.14 6.47 -14.18
N LYS A 216 -3.98 7.03 -12.97
CA LYS A 216 -4.62 8.26 -12.49
C LYS A 216 -3.55 9.29 -12.18
N ASP A 217 -3.76 10.53 -12.60
CA ASP A 217 -2.90 11.65 -12.21
C ASP A 217 -3.35 12.18 -10.85
N PHE A 218 -2.64 11.81 -9.78
CA PHE A 218 -2.96 12.21 -8.42
C PHE A 218 -2.75 13.70 -8.15
N GLU A 219 -1.97 14.42 -8.96
CA GLU A 219 -1.73 15.86 -8.77
C GLU A 219 -2.86 16.70 -9.35
N THR A 220 -3.44 16.28 -10.47
CA THR A 220 -4.45 17.07 -11.19
C THR A 220 -5.88 16.56 -11.01
N PHE A 221 -6.07 15.35 -10.46
CA PHE A 221 -7.40 14.80 -10.23
C PHE A 221 -8.14 15.55 -9.11
N ASN A 222 -9.45 15.77 -9.29
CA ASN A 222 -10.28 16.51 -8.35
C ASN A 222 -10.65 15.64 -7.14
N TRP A 223 -9.71 15.51 -6.19
CA TRP A 223 -9.91 14.70 -4.99
C TRP A 223 -11.00 15.26 -4.06
N ILE A 224 -11.21 16.58 -4.04
CA ILE A 224 -12.31 17.20 -3.27
C ILE A 224 -13.64 16.62 -3.75
N GLU A 225 -13.87 16.70 -5.06
CA GLU A 225 -15.10 16.20 -5.67
C GLU A 225 -15.24 14.70 -5.47
N PHE A 226 -14.17 13.92 -5.70
CA PHE A 226 -14.21 12.49 -5.46
C PHE A 226 -14.63 12.13 -4.04
N PHE A 227 -13.98 12.71 -3.02
CA PHE A 227 -14.30 12.38 -1.63
C PHE A 227 -15.70 12.85 -1.23
N THR A 228 -16.11 14.05 -1.65
CA THR A 228 -17.42 14.61 -1.33
C THR A 228 -18.58 13.94 -2.07
N GLN A 229 -18.38 13.40 -3.27
CA GLN A 229 -19.38 12.58 -3.96
C GLN A 229 -19.41 11.13 -3.44
N THR A 230 -18.27 10.59 -3.02
CA THR A 230 -18.19 9.21 -2.51
C THR A 230 -18.87 9.07 -1.15
N ILE A 231 -18.60 10.00 -0.23
CA ILE A 231 -19.27 10.10 1.07
C ILE A 231 -19.56 11.58 1.30
N PRO A 232 -20.82 12.04 1.13
CA PRO A 232 -21.18 13.43 1.36
C PRO A 232 -20.86 13.89 2.79
N PRO A 233 -20.38 15.13 2.98
CA PRO A 233 -19.98 15.63 4.30
C PRO A 233 -21.05 15.45 5.39
N GLN A 234 -22.31 15.66 5.04
CA GLN A 234 -23.47 15.53 5.94
C GLN A 234 -23.81 14.08 6.31
N GLU A 235 -23.27 13.10 5.60
CA GLU A 235 -23.46 11.67 5.86
C GLU A 235 -22.34 11.09 6.73
N ILE A 236 -21.29 11.86 7.04
CA ILE A 236 -20.19 11.40 7.90
C ILE A 236 -20.61 11.50 9.37
N ILE A 237 -20.66 10.36 10.06
CA ILE A 237 -21.02 10.30 11.48
C ILE A 237 -19.74 10.37 12.33
N PRO A 238 -19.53 11.41 13.14
CA PRO A 238 -18.31 11.52 13.96
C PRO A 238 -18.10 10.31 14.87
N GLY A 239 -16.84 9.87 15.00
CA GLY A 239 -16.48 8.74 15.87
C GLY A 239 -16.69 7.35 15.25
N THR A 240 -17.12 7.29 13.98
CA THR A 240 -17.21 6.04 13.20
C THR A 240 -16.05 5.93 12.22
N TYR A 241 -15.93 4.79 11.53
CA TYR A 241 -14.92 4.55 10.51
C TYR A 241 -15.57 4.36 9.15
N SER A 242 -14.97 4.93 8.11
CA SER A 242 -15.41 4.70 6.74
C SER A 242 -14.27 4.14 5.91
N LEU A 243 -14.54 3.17 5.05
CA LEU A 243 -13.58 2.61 4.10
C LEU A 243 -14.09 2.80 2.67
N VAL A 244 -13.25 3.37 1.82
CA VAL A 244 -13.46 3.52 0.39
C VAL A 244 -12.41 2.72 -0.34
N PHE A 245 -12.81 1.74 -1.15
CA PHE A 245 -11.94 1.03 -2.06
C PHE A 245 -12.10 1.58 -3.47
N ASP A 246 -11.17 2.44 -3.91
CA ASP A 246 -11.15 2.97 -5.27
C ASP A 246 -10.52 1.96 -6.23
N TYR A 247 -11.38 1.23 -6.94
CA TYR A 247 -10.99 0.25 -7.96
C TYR A 247 -11.23 0.72 -9.40
N ASN A 248 -11.79 1.91 -9.58
CA ASN A 248 -12.15 2.48 -10.88
C ASN A 248 -11.29 3.73 -11.16
N ASN A 249 -10.96 3.97 -12.44
CA ASN A 249 -10.21 5.16 -12.82
C ASN A 249 -11.10 6.39 -12.75
#